data_AF-A0AAV5Z5T6-F1
#
_entry.id   AF-A0AAV5Z5T6-F1
#
_cell.length_a   1.000
_cell.length_b   1.000
_cell.length_c   1.000
_cell.angle_alpha   90.00
_cell.angle_beta   90.00
_cell.angle_gamma   90.00
#
_symmetry.space_group_name_H-M   'P 1'
#
loop_
_entity.id
_entity.type
_entity.pdbx_description
1 polymer ?
#
loop_
_entity_poly.entity_id
_entity_poly.type
_entity_poly.pdbx_seq_one_letter_code
_entity_poly.pdbx_strand_id
1 'polypeptide(L)'
;MPLRLAIAEHLRTARAVRCEADQILIVSGSQAALRLAAAVLLGRGDRIAVEEPGSPLARAALGAGGAEVVPVPVDQEGMRVASLRRRDRRMRAAYVTPSHQYPLGTSMTPARRFALLDWAVCRGVWLLEDDYDSEYRYVSRPLGALQGMDAHDRVVYIGTFSKVLFPA
;
A
#
# COMPACT_ATOMS: atom_id res chain seq x y z
N MET A 1 25.20 7.47 2.49
CA MET A 1 24.64 6.11 2.37
C MET A 1 24.17 5.89 0.93
N PRO A 2 24.98 5.26 0.06
CA PRO A 2 24.72 5.22 -1.39
C PRO A 2 23.46 4.43 -1.78
N LEU A 3 23.13 3.35 -1.06
CA LEU A 3 21.99 2.50 -1.39
C LEU A 3 20.65 3.24 -1.28
N ARG A 4 20.40 3.96 -0.19
CA ARG A 4 19.12 4.67 -0.01
C ARG A 4 18.94 5.80 -1.03
N LEU A 5 20.03 6.48 -1.40
CA LEU A 5 20.01 7.49 -2.47
C LEU A 5 19.62 6.86 -3.82
N ALA A 6 20.26 5.75 -4.18
CA ALA A 6 19.94 5.02 -5.41
C ALA A 6 18.48 4.52 -5.42
N ILE A 7 17.97 4.01 -4.30
CA ILE A 7 16.56 3.59 -4.17
C ILE A 7 15.62 4.81 -4.34
N ALA A 8 15.91 5.94 -3.69
CA ALA A 8 15.08 7.14 -3.79
C ALA A 8 14.98 7.64 -5.24
N GLU A 9 16.11 7.71 -5.94
CA GLU A 9 16.18 8.13 -7.34
C GLU A 9 15.45 7.15 -8.27
N HIS A 10 15.62 5.84 -8.04
CA HIS A 10 14.90 4.81 -8.77
C HIS A 10 13.39 4.92 -8.57
N LEU A 11 12.91 4.99 -7.32
CA LEU A 11 11.48 5.09 -7.01
C LEU A 11 10.85 6.37 -7.56
N ARG A 12 11.59 7.49 -7.56
CA ARG A 12 11.17 8.75 -8.16
C ARG A 12 10.94 8.62 -9.66
N THR A 13 11.85 7.94 -10.35
CA THR A 13 11.80 7.78 -11.81
C THR A 13 10.78 6.73 -12.24
N ALA A 14 10.79 5.56 -11.59
CA ALA A 14 9.95 4.43 -11.98
C ALA A 14 8.49 4.61 -11.52
N ARG A 15 8.28 5.16 -10.32
CA ARG A 15 6.98 5.11 -9.63
C ARG A 15 6.45 6.49 -9.23
N ALA A 16 7.17 7.57 -9.54
CA ALA A 16 6.85 8.93 -9.11
C ALA A 16 6.74 9.09 -7.57
N VAL A 17 7.35 8.16 -6.82
CA VAL A 17 7.39 8.23 -5.35
C VAL A 17 8.24 9.43 -4.95
N ARG A 18 7.70 10.24 -4.04
CA ARG A 18 8.35 11.44 -3.53
C ARG A 18 8.94 11.11 -2.17
N CYS A 19 10.22 10.75 -2.15
CA CYS A 19 10.95 10.48 -0.92
C CYS A 19 12.40 10.93 -1.01
N GLU A 20 12.95 11.22 0.16
CA GLU A 20 14.37 11.44 0.41
C GLU A 20 14.99 10.18 1.04
N ALA A 21 16.32 10.05 0.92
CA ALA A 21 17.02 8.84 1.33
C ALA A 21 16.92 8.53 2.83
N ASP A 22 16.68 9.53 3.68
CA ASP A 22 16.46 9.37 5.12
C ASP A 22 15.08 8.80 5.46
N GLN A 23 14.09 8.99 4.59
CA GLN A 23 12.74 8.44 4.71
C GLN A 23 12.64 6.96 4.29
N ILE A 24 13.72 6.40 3.73
CA ILE A 24 13.75 5.01 3.27
C ILE A 24 14.20 4.08 4.40
N LEU A 25 13.33 3.12 4.72
CA LEU A 25 13.63 1.99 5.59
C LEU A 25 13.91 0.74 4.76
N ILE A 26 15.10 0.17 4.96
CA ILE A 26 15.48 -1.10 4.34
C ILE A 26 15.05 -2.23 5.29
N VAL A 27 14.25 -3.16 4.78
CA VAL A 27 13.77 -4.33 5.51
C VAL A 27 14.06 -5.61 4.73
N SER A 28 13.90 -6.76 5.37
CA SER A 28 14.13 -8.07 4.75
C SER A 28 13.04 -8.52 3.76
N GLY A 29 11.96 -7.74 3.58
CA GLY A 29 10.92 -7.97 2.58
C GLY A 29 9.56 -7.36 2.95
N SER A 30 8.58 -7.44 2.04
CA SER A 30 7.25 -6.79 2.22
C SER A 30 6.51 -7.27 3.47
N GLN A 31 6.61 -8.54 3.84
CA GLN A 31 6.00 -9.04 5.10
C GLN A 31 6.62 -8.38 6.34
N ALA A 32 7.94 -8.16 6.35
CA ALA A 32 8.62 -7.48 7.44
C ALA A 32 8.21 -5.99 7.49
N ALA A 33 8.08 -5.33 6.32
CA ALA A 33 7.55 -3.96 6.24
C ALA A 33 6.12 -3.87 6.80
N LEU A 34 5.22 -4.78 6.42
CA LEU A 34 3.84 -4.79 6.90
C LEU A 34 3.76 -4.99 8.42
N ARG A 35 4.57 -5.91 8.97
CA ARG A 35 4.64 -6.11 10.42
C ARG A 35 5.18 -4.88 11.15
N LEU A 36 6.20 -4.23 10.61
CA LEU A 36 6.75 -3.00 11.18
C LEU A 36 5.71 -1.85 11.12
N ALA A 37 5.05 -1.66 9.98
CA ALA A 37 4.01 -0.67 9.82
C ALA A 37 2.84 -0.93 10.78
N ALA A 38 2.40 -2.18 10.92
CA ALA A 38 1.37 -2.57 11.88
C ALA A 38 1.80 -2.25 13.31
N ALA A 39 3.03 -2.59 13.71
CA ALA A 39 3.52 -2.35 15.07
C ALA A 39 3.59 -0.85 15.43
N VAL A 40 3.81 0.03 14.44
CA VAL A 40 3.87 1.48 14.65
C VAL A 40 2.50 2.13 14.57
N LEU A 41 1.66 1.69 13.62
CA LEU A 41 0.41 2.37 13.29
C LEU A 41 -0.81 1.81 14.01
N LEU A 42 -0.78 0.55 14.44
CA LEU A 42 -1.95 -0.17 14.95
C LEU A 42 -1.76 -0.61 16.41
N GLY A 43 -2.76 -0.36 17.24
CA GLY A 43 -2.91 -0.98 18.55
C GLY A 43 -3.86 -2.18 18.57
N ARG A 44 -3.95 -2.87 19.71
CA ARG A 44 -5.00 -3.88 19.94
C ARG A 44 -6.39 -3.23 19.80
N GLY A 45 -7.26 -3.85 19.00
CA GLY A 45 -8.62 -3.35 18.76
C GLY A 45 -8.72 -2.21 17.74
N ASP A 46 -7.60 -1.63 17.27
CA ASP A 46 -7.61 -0.76 16.10
C ASP A 46 -8.07 -1.56 14.88
N ARG A 47 -8.71 -0.87 13.93
CA ARG A 47 -9.26 -1.50 12.73
C ARG A 47 -8.43 -1.15 11.51
N ILE A 48 -8.12 -2.14 10.69
CA ILE A 48 -7.45 -1.95 9.41
C ILE A 48 -8.31 -2.52 8.28
N ALA A 49 -8.58 -1.68 7.27
CA ALA A 49 -9.26 -2.12 6.06
C ALA A 49 -8.28 -2.90 5.16
N VAL A 50 -8.70 -4.05 4.66
CA VAL A 50 -7.87 -4.88 3.76
C VAL A 50 -8.73 -5.34 2.59
N GLU A 51 -8.16 -5.38 1.39
CA GLU A 51 -8.84 -5.85 0.18
C GLU A 51 -9.40 -7.28 0.34
N GLU A 52 -10.56 -7.52 -0.27
CA GLU A 52 -11.26 -8.80 -0.29
C GLU A 52 -11.88 -9.06 -1.69
N PRO A 53 -11.46 -10.11 -2.43
CA PRO A 53 -10.32 -11.00 -2.12
C PRO A 53 -8.99 -10.23 -2.01
N GLY A 54 -8.07 -10.75 -1.20
CA GLY A 54 -6.80 -10.08 -0.88
C GLY A 54 -5.73 -11.05 -0.38
N SER A 55 -4.51 -10.55 -0.15
CA SER A 55 -3.37 -11.36 0.31
C SER A 55 -3.60 -11.94 1.72
N PRO A 56 -3.64 -13.28 1.89
CA PRO A 56 -3.75 -13.91 3.22
C PRO A 56 -2.54 -13.60 4.11
N LEU A 57 -1.35 -13.48 3.50
CA LEU A 57 -0.11 -13.16 4.21
C LEU A 57 -0.14 -11.73 4.76
N ALA A 58 -0.61 -10.77 3.97
CA ALA A 58 -0.80 -9.40 4.45
C ALA A 58 -1.83 -9.34 5.58
N ARG A 59 -2.97 -10.04 5.43
CA ARG A 59 -4.00 -10.17 6.46
C ARG A 59 -3.43 -10.71 7.77
N ALA A 60 -2.63 -11.78 7.72
CA ALA A 60 -1.98 -12.36 8.89
C ALA A 60 -0.97 -11.38 9.54
N ALA A 61 -0.12 -10.74 8.73
CA ALA A 61 0.88 -9.78 9.22
C ALA A 61 0.24 -8.58 9.94
N LEU A 62 -0.82 -8.03 9.37
CA LEU A 62 -1.53 -6.85 9.90
C LEU A 62 -2.37 -7.18 11.14
N GLY A 63 -2.91 -8.41 11.22
CA GLY A 63 -3.68 -8.88 12.37
C GLY A 63 -2.85 -9.38 13.55
N ALA A 64 -1.55 -9.68 13.35
CA ALA A 64 -0.70 -10.31 14.35
C ALA A 64 -0.58 -9.53 15.68
N GLY A 65 -0.74 -8.20 15.64
CA GLY A 65 -0.73 -7.32 16.81
C GLY A 65 -2.07 -7.23 17.56
N GLY A 66 -3.11 -7.96 17.13
CA GLY A 66 -4.46 -7.89 17.70
C GLY A 66 -5.31 -6.75 17.13
N ALA A 67 -4.94 -6.19 15.97
CA ALA A 67 -5.81 -5.31 15.20
C ALA A 67 -6.96 -6.11 14.57
N GLU A 68 -8.14 -5.51 14.49
CA GLU A 68 -9.28 -6.06 13.78
C GLU A 68 -9.06 -5.86 12.26
N VAL A 69 -8.80 -6.95 11.55
CA VAL A 69 -8.69 -6.90 10.08
C VAL A 69 -10.08 -6.93 9.46
N VAL A 70 -10.40 -5.86 8.74
CA VAL A 70 -11.72 -5.60 8.21
C VAL A 70 -11.70 -5.78 6.69
N PRO A 71 -12.33 -6.84 6.15
CA PRO A 71 -12.33 -7.10 4.71
C PRO A 71 -13.18 -6.07 3.97
N VAL A 72 -12.68 -5.54 2.86
CA VAL A 72 -13.35 -4.54 2.01
C VAL A 72 -13.40 -5.07 0.59
N PRO A 73 -14.60 -5.22 0.00
CA PRO A 73 -14.71 -5.78 -1.34
C PRO A 73 -13.93 -4.97 -2.38
N VAL A 74 -13.28 -5.65 -3.30
CA VAL A 74 -12.69 -5.06 -4.51
C VAL A 74 -13.64 -5.18 -5.70
N ASP A 75 -13.59 -4.21 -6.60
CA ASP A 75 -14.24 -4.27 -7.91
C ASP A 75 -13.18 -4.13 -9.02
N GLN A 76 -13.61 -3.94 -10.26
CA GLN A 76 -12.72 -3.78 -11.43
C GLN A 76 -11.85 -2.51 -11.38
N GLU A 77 -12.01 -1.67 -10.36
CA GLU A 77 -11.17 -0.51 -10.11
C GLU A 77 -10.37 -0.66 -8.80
N GLY A 78 -10.40 -1.80 -8.12
CA GLY A 78 -9.73 -2.04 -6.84
C GLY A 78 -10.65 -1.86 -5.62
N MET A 79 -10.08 -1.49 -4.46
CA MET A 79 -10.84 -1.39 -3.21
C MET A 79 -12.06 -0.44 -3.31
N ARG A 80 -13.24 -0.94 -2.93
CA ARG A 80 -14.49 -0.15 -2.99
C ARG A 80 -14.56 0.92 -1.89
N VAL A 81 -14.08 2.12 -2.21
CA VAL A 81 -14.12 3.30 -1.32
C VAL A 81 -15.51 3.59 -0.75
N ALA A 82 -16.59 3.40 -1.53
CA ALA A 82 -17.95 3.56 -1.02
C ALA A 82 -18.27 2.63 0.17
N SER A 83 -17.72 1.40 0.16
CA SER A 83 -17.83 0.45 1.26
C SER A 83 -17.04 0.87 2.49
N LEU A 84 -15.98 1.68 2.34
CA LEU A 84 -15.27 2.30 3.46
C LEU A 84 -16.09 3.43 4.07
N ARG A 85 -16.68 4.29 3.22
CA ARG A 85 -17.44 5.48 3.67
C ARG A 85 -18.68 5.13 4.49
N ARG A 86 -19.32 3.99 4.23
CA ARG A 86 -20.49 3.49 4.96
C ARG A 86 -20.17 2.87 6.33
N ARG A 87 -18.90 2.77 6.72
CA ARG A 87 -18.54 2.18 8.02
C ARG A 87 -18.58 3.23 9.11
N ASP A 88 -19.29 2.91 10.20
CA ASP A 88 -19.46 3.84 11.33
C ASP A 88 -18.25 3.87 12.25
N ARG A 89 -17.58 2.72 12.43
CA ARG A 89 -16.38 2.62 13.26
C ARG A 89 -15.14 3.03 12.48
N ARG A 90 -14.34 3.93 13.07
CA ARG A 90 -13.10 4.49 12.52
C ARG A 90 -12.09 3.39 12.15
N MET A 91 -11.45 3.56 10.99
CA MET A 91 -10.26 2.80 10.58
C MET A 91 -9.01 3.55 11.00
N ARG A 92 -7.96 2.82 11.37
CA ARG A 92 -6.64 3.39 11.63
C ARG A 92 -5.77 3.37 10.38
N ALA A 93 -5.90 2.32 9.57
CA ALA A 93 -5.19 2.17 8.31
C ALA A 93 -6.05 1.44 7.25
N ALA A 94 -5.59 1.46 6.01
CA ALA A 94 -6.04 0.58 4.94
C ALA A 94 -4.85 0.03 4.15
N TYR A 95 -4.88 -1.26 3.84
CA TYR A 95 -3.90 -1.93 2.99
C TYR A 95 -4.49 -2.10 1.58
N VAL A 96 -3.72 -1.71 0.57
CA VAL A 96 -4.12 -1.76 -0.84
C VAL A 96 -2.97 -2.23 -1.73
N THR A 97 -3.32 -2.82 -2.87
CA THR A 97 -2.37 -3.22 -3.92
C THR A 97 -2.71 -2.50 -5.25
N PRO A 98 -2.52 -1.17 -5.35
CA PRO A 98 -3.13 -0.35 -6.39
C PRO A 98 -2.60 -0.62 -7.80
N SER A 99 -1.36 -1.09 -7.90
CA SER A 99 -0.68 -1.30 -9.18
C SER A 99 -1.04 -2.67 -9.77
N HIS A 100 -1.12 -3.69 -8.94
CA HIS A 100 -1.44 -5.06 -9.35
C HIS A 100 -2.18 -5.76 -8.20
N GLN A 101 -3.50 -5.80 -8.27
CA GLN A 101 -4.32 -6.32 -7.18
C GLN A 101 -4.07 -7.81 -6.99
N TYR A 102 -3.83 -8.26 -5.76
CA TYR A 102 -3.76 -9.69 -5.47
C TYR A 102 -5.11 -10.24 -5.00
N PRO A 103 -5.70 -11.29 -5.60
CA PRO A 103 -5.17 -12.11 -6.70
C PRO A 103 -5.70 -11.74 -8.09
N LEU A 104 -6.51 -10.69 -8.23
CA LEU A 104 -7.27 -10.44 -9.46
C LEU A 104 -6.47 -9.78 -10.59
N GLY A 105 -5.27 -9.27 -10.32
CA GLY A 105 -4.38 -8.60 -11.27
C GLY A 105 -4.81 -7.19 -11.71
N THR A 106 -5.98 -6.74 -11.25
CA THR A 106 -6.56 -5.44 -11.60
C THR A 106 -5.69 -4.28 -11.13
N SER A 107 -5.61 -3.21 -11.94
CA SER A 107 -5.06 -1.93 -11.47
C SER A 107 -6.14 -0.98 -11.01
N MET A 108 -5.83 -0.26 -9.92
CA MET A 108 -6.64 0.83 -9.44
C MET A 108 -6.62 2.01 -10.41
N THR A 109 -7.80 2.45 -10.85
CA THR A 109 -7.97 3.59 -11.77
C THR A 109 -7.52 4.90 -11.10
N PRO A 110 -7.13 5.93 -11.87
CA PRO A 110 -6.81 7.24 -11.31
C PRO A 110 -7.93 7.80 -10.43
N ALA A 111 -9.19 7.69 -10.88
CA ALA A 111 -10.35 8.13 -10.12
C ALA A 111 -10.47 7.40 -8.77
N ARG A 112 -10.24 6.08 -8.74
CA ARG A 112 -10.26 5.31 -7.50
C ARG A 112 -9.12 5.70 -6.55
N ARG A 113 -7.92 5.93 -7.07
CA ARG A 113 -6.76 6.41 -6.29
C ARG A 113 -7.07 7.74 -5.61
N PHE A 114 -7.61 8.72 -6.35
CA PHE A 114 -8.04 10.00 -5.77
C PHE A 114 -9.13 9.83 -4.71
N ALA A 115 -10.16 9.03 -4.99
CA ALA A 115 -11.25 8.80 -4.04
C ALA A 115 -10.76 8.14 -2.73
N LEU A 116 -9.74 7.28 -2.82
CA LEU A 116 -9.12 6.61 -1.67
C LEU A 116 -8.23 7.57 -0.87
N LEU A 117 -7.42 8.40 -1.54
CA LEU A 117 -6.62 9.45 -0.91
C LEU A 117 -7.50 10.46 -0.17
N ASP A 118 -8.55 10.97 -0.83
CA ASP A 118 -9.52 11.88 -0.23
C ASP A 118 -10.17 11.27 1.02
N TRP A 119 -10.61 10.02 0.92
CA TRP A 119 -11.18 9.30 2.06
C TRP A 119 -10.17 9.18 3.22
N ALA A 120 -8.92 8.86 2.93
CA ALA A 120 -7.88 8.69 3.93
C ALA A 120 -7.59 10.01 4.65
N VAL A 121 -7.49 11.11 3.92
CA VAL A 121 -7.32 12.46 4.48
C VAL A 121 -8.52 12.83 5.36
N CYS A 122 -9.74 12.73 4.82
CA CYS A 122 -10.97 13.10 5.54
C CYS A 122 -11.16 12.32 6.85
N ARG A 123 -10.69 11.06 6.91
CA ARG A 123 -10.86 10.19 8.09
C ARG A 123 -9.59 10.10 8.96
N GLY A 124 -8.49 10.73 8.54
CA GLY A 124 -7.18 10.62 9.20
C GLY A 124 -6.70 9.17 9.28
N VAL A 125 -6.71 8.48 8.14
CA VAL A 125 -6.36 7.06 7.97
C VAL A 125 -5.02 6.94 7.24
N TRP A 126 -4.18 6.00 7.65
CA TRP A 126 -2.95 5.66 6.93
C TRP A 126 -3.23 4.69 5.77
N LEU A 127 -2.55 4.89 4.65
CA LEU A 127 -2.61 3.99 3.50
C LEU A 127 -1.30 3.21 3.42
N LEU A 128 -1.39 1.89 3.51
CA LEU A 128 -0.27 0.98 3.22
C LEU A 128 -0.41 0.54 1.77
N GLU A 129 0.41 1.12 0.90
CA GLU A 129 0.48 0.76 -0.51
C GLU A 129 1.53 -0.34 -0.68
N ASP A 130 1.09 -1.57 -0.92
CA ASP A 130 1.99 -2.68 -1.25
C ASP A 130 2.10 -2.81 -2.77
N ASP A 131 3.33 -2.61 -3.25
CA ASP A 131 3.67 -2.68 -4.65
C ASP A 131 4.65 -3.81 -4.97
N TYR A 132 4.22 -5.00 -4.59
CA TYR A 132 5.01 -6.23 -4.71
C TYR A 132 5.33 -6.65 -6.17
N ASP A 133 4.72 -6.03 -7.18
CA ASP A 133 4.79 -6.48 -8.58
C ASP A 133 4.93 -5.37 -9.63
N SER A 134 5.29 -4.15 -9.23
CA SER A 134 5.32 -3.02 -10.18
C SER A 134 6.27 -3.17 -11.36
N GLU A 135 7.29 -4.03 -11.26
CA GLU A 135 8.33 -4.15 -12.28
C GLU A 135 8.00 -5.14 -13.40
N TYR A 136 6.93 -5.95 -13.25
CA TYR A 136 6.47 -6.90 -14.27
C TYR A 136 5.26 -6.34 -15.02
N ARG A 137 5.50 -5.35 -15.89
CA ARG A 137 4.49 -4.89 -16.86
C ARG A 137 5.06 -4.73 -18.27
N TYR A 138 4.56 -5.57 -19.18
CA TYR A 138 4.92 -5.59 -20.60
C TYR A 138 4.18 -4.54 -21.45
N VAL A 139 3.21 -3.81 -20.91
CA VAL A 139 2.35 -2.90 -21.70
C VAL A 139 2.08 -1.59 -20.94
N SER A 140 2.53 -0.47 -21.51
CA SER A 140 2.35 0.94 -21.11
C SER A 140 3.07 1.43 -19.85
N ARG A 141 3.34 2.75 -19.82
CA ARG A 141 4.01 3.46 -18.72
C ARG A 141 3.16 3.35 -17.45
N PRO A 142 3.70 2.86 -16.32
CA PRO A 142 2.89 2.61 -15.12
C PRO A 142 2.28 3.90 -14.58
N LEU A 143 1.03 3.82 -14.11
CA LEU A 143 0.46 4.86 -13.27
C LEU A 143 1.37 5.05 -12.04
N GLY A 144 1.60 6.31 -11.66
CA GLY A 144 2.37 6.63 -10.46
C GLY A 144 1.79 5.96 -9.21
N ALA A 145 2.66 5.64 -8.24
CA ALA A 145 2.25 5.13 -6.95
C ALA A 145 1.26 6.08 -6.26
N LEU A 146 0.39 5.52 -5.41
CA LEU A 146 -0.51 6.29 -4.56
C LEU A 146 0.27 7.29 -3.72
N GLN A 147 1.44 6.89 -3.21
CA GLN A 147 2.34 7.78 -2.46
C GLN A 147 2.80 8.99 -3.29
N GLY A 148 3.09 8.80 -4.58
CA GLY A 148 3.49 9.90 -5.45
C GLY A 148 2.38 10.95 -5.66
N MET A 149 1.12 10.52 -5.53
CA MET A 149 -0.06 11.37 -5.65
C MET A 149 -0.49 12.02 -4.32
N ASP A 150 0.03 11.53 -3.19
CA ASP A 150 -0.42 11.92 -1.86
C ASP A 150 0.20 13.25 -1.42
N ALA A 151 -0.63 14.27 -1.23
CA ALA A 151 -0.22 15.60 -0.77
C ALA A 151 -0.30 15.81 0.75
N HIS A 152 -0.65 14.78 1.53
CA HIS A 152 -0.94 14.91 2.97
C HIS A 152 -0.15 13.94 3.85
N ASP A 153 0.90 13.31 3.31
CA ASP A 153 1.80 12.39 4.01
C ASP A 153 1.06 11.29 4.78
N ARG A 154 0.08 10.66 4.13
CA ARG A 154 -0.75 9.55 4.63
C ARG A 154 -0.43 8.21 4.01
N VAL A 155 0.37 8.14 2.95
CA VAL A 155 0.73 6.88 2.29
C VAL A 155 2.13 6.41 2.68
N VAL A 156 2.21 5.17 3.16
CA VAL A 156 3.45 4.41 3.31
C VAL A 156 3.57 3.48 2.11
N TYR A 157 4.56 3.73 1.26
CA TYR A 157 4.89 2.87 0.12
C TYR A 157 5.74 1.69 0.56
N ILE A 158 5.36 0.49 0.14
CA ILE A 158 6.06 -0.77 0.40
C ILE A 158 6.41 -1.40 -0.94
N GLY A 159 7.68 -1.33 -1.32
CA GLY A 159 8.22 -2.00 -2.50
C GLY A 159 9.12 -3.18 -2.13
N THR A 160 9.43 -4.02 -3.12
CA THR A 160 10.39 -5.10 -2.97
C THR A 160 11.23 -5.28 -4.24
N PHE A 161 12.51 -5.60 -4.06
CA PHE A 161 13.40 -6.02 -5.13
C PHE A 161 13.49 -7.55 -5.27
N SER A 162 12.72 -8.31 -4.49
CA SER A 162 12.79 -9.78 -4.45
C SER A 162 12.52 -10.44 -5.80
N LYS A 163 11.79 -9.78 -6.71
CA LYS A 163 11.56 -10.31 -8.06
C LYS A 163 12.51 -9.73 -9.11
N VAL A 164 13.35 -8.76 -8.76
CA VAL A 164 14.14 -7.94 -9.71
C VAL A 164 15.61 -8.32 -9.68
N LEU A 165 16.13 -8.58 -8.48
CA LEU A 165 17.56 -8.82 -8.27
C LEU A 165 17.92 -10.31 -8.13
N PHE A 166 16.95 -11.16 -7.81
CA PHE A 166 17.16 -12.60 -7.67
C PHE A 166 15.94 -13.37 -8.21
N PRO A 167 16.00 -13.93 -9.42
CA PRO A 167 15.02 -14.91 -9.87
C PRO A 167 15.31 -16.21 -9.11
N ALA A 168 14.57 -16.47 -8.04
CA ALA A 168 14.56 -17.75 -7.35
C ALA A 168 13.14 -18.30 -7.30
#